data_AF-A0A962XCM6-F1
#
_entry.id   AF-A0A962XCM6-F1
#
_cell.length_a   1.000
_cell.length_b   1.000
_cell.length_c   1.000
_cell.angle_alpha   90.00
_cell.angle_beta   90.00
_cell.angle_gamma   90.00
#
_symmetry.space_group_name_H-M   'P 1'
#
loop_
_entity.id
_entity.type
_entity.pdbx_description
1 polymer ?
#
loop_
_entity_poly.entity_id
_entity_poly.type
_entity_poly.pdbx_seq_one_letter_code
_entity_poly.pdbx_strand_id
1 'polypeptide(L)'
;MPDQPEIQYADPEARRRALRWLVPSALVGLLLAAVLTYMGSGDDVDSAVTSVYLMLAALIVIAALMLWPLYRLWNTGRAARRTRRFPPEGLAVIRDTPVHRGDAAVLRGRLLQVLAGVMAFFVILTPLVIAGMVLVLLRPH
;
A
#
# COMPACT_ATOMS: atom_id res chain seq x y z
N MET A 1 39.93 -2.16 16.34
CA MET A 1 39.51 -1.30 15.22
C MET A 1 38.01 -1.14 15.32
N PRO A 2 37.43 0.07 15.43
CA PRO A 2 35.97 0.19 15.37
C PRO A 2 35.54 -0.21 13.96
N ASP A 3 34.68 -1.23 13.87
CA ASP A 3 34.11 -1.71 12.61
C ASP A 3 33.47 -0.54 11.88
N GLN A 4 34.00 -0.21 10.70
CA GLN A 4 33.37 0.83 9.87
C GLN A 4 31.96 0.34 9.49
N PRO A 5 30.93 1.18 9.66
CA PRO A 5 29.56 0.80 9.35
C PRO A 5 29.48 0.47 7.86
N GLU A 6 29.13 -0.77 7.53
CA GLU A 6 28.95 -1.20 6.15
C GLU A 6 27.81 -0.38 5.53
N ILE A 7 28.11 0.36 4.47
CA ILE A 7 27.15 1.21 3.77
C ILE A 7 26.62 0.45 2.57
N GLN A 8 25.30 0.33 2.48
CA GLN A 8 24.65 -0.15 1.27
C GLN A 8 24.38 1.05 0.35
N TYR A 9 25.06 1.06 -0.80
CA TYR A 9 24.97 2.14 -1.78
C TYR A 9 23.63 2.18 -2.49
N ALA A 10 23.18 3.40 -2.83
CA ALA A 10 21.94 3.59 -3.54
C ALA A 10 21.94 2.96 -4.93
N ASP A 11 20.84 2.29 -5.29
CA ASP A 11 20.64 1.70 -6.62
C ASP A 11 19.70 2.59 -7.46
N PRO A 12 20.22 3.25 -8.52
CA PRO A 12 19.42 4.13 -9.38
C PRO A 12 18.34 3.39 -10.17
N GLU A 13 18.46 2.07 -10.37
CA GLU A 13 17.44 1.27 -11.04
C GLU A 13 16.19 1.09 -10.18
N ALA A 14 16.36 1.05 -8.85
CA ALA A 14 15.28 1.02 -7.87
C ALA A 14 14.33 2.21 -8.05
N ARG A 15 14.91 3.39 -8.23
CA ARG A 15 14.20 4.66 -8.39
C ARG A 15 13.39 4.67 -9.68
N ARG A 16 13.97 4.19 -10.79
CA ARG A 16 13.26 4.05 -12.07
C ARG A 16 12.12 3.04 -11.99
N ARG A 17 12.34 1.93 -11.28
CA ARG A 17 11.31 0.90 -11.08
C ARG A 17 10.16 1.41 -10.22
N ALA A 18 10.44 2.17 -9.16
CA ALA A 18 9.41 2.83 -8.36
C ALA A 18 8.60 3.84 -9.20
N LEU A 19 9.28 4.68 -9.98
CA LEU A 19 8.62 5.67 -10.84
C LEU A 19 7.71 5.01 -11.88
N ARG A 20 8.15 3.87 -12.45
CA ARG A 20 7.39 3.09 -13.45
C ARG A 20 6.05 2.56 -12.90
N TRP A 21 5.93 2.36 -11.59
CA TRP A 21 4.66 1.96 -10.95
C TRP A 21 3.90 3.15 -10.37
N LEU A 22 4.60 4.19 -9.90
CA LEU A 22 4.01 5.38 -9.32
C LEU A 22 3.21 6.20 -10.36
N VAL A 23 3.79 6.42 -11.54
CA VAL A 23 3.15 7.22 -12.60
C VAL A 23 1.82 6.59 -13.08
N PRO A 24 1.78 5.32 -13.49
CA PRO A 24 0.51 4.72 -13.93
C PRO A 24 -0.51 4.61 -12.80
N SER A 25 -0.09 4.33 -11.56
CA SER A 25 -1.05 4.28 -10.43
C SER A 25 -1.65 5.65 -10.13
N ALA A 26 -0.86 6.73 -10.20
CA ALA A 26 -1.37 8.09 -10.06
C ALA A 26 -2.35 8.45 -11.19
N LEU A 27 -2.04 8.07 -12.44
CA LEU A 27 -2.93 8.29 -13.58
C LEU A 27 -4.24 7.51 -13.44
N VAL A 28 -4.19 6.24 -13.00
CA VAL A 28 -5.38 5.43 -12.73
C VAL A 28 -6.23 6.06 -11.64
N GLY A 29 -5.62 6.54 -10.56
CA GLY A 29 -6.34 7.23 -9.48
C GLY A 29 -7.03 8.51 -9.95
N LEU A 30 -6.35 9.31 -10.77
CA LEU A 30 -6.92 10.53 -11.36
C LEU A 30 -8.09 10.22 -12.30
N LEU A 31 -7.93 9.21 -13.16
CA LEU A 31 -8.95 8.82 -14.13
C LEU A 31 -10.19 8.27 -13.41
N LEU A 32 -10.00 7.47 -12.36
CA LEU A 32 -11.08 6.95 -11.52
C LEU A 32 -11.82 8.09 -10.81
N ALA A 33 -11.09 9.07 -10.23
CA ALA A 33 -11.70 10.23 -9.60
C ALA A 33 -12.51 11.07 -10.59
N ALA A 34 -12.00 11.28 -11.81
CA ALA A 34 -12.71 12.00 -12.86
C ALA A 34 -14.01 11.29 -13.28
N VAL A 35 -13.97 9.96 -13.48
CA VAL A 35 -15.16 9.16 -13.82
C VAL A 35 -16.21 9.21 -12.71
N LEU A 36 -15.80 9.05 -11.45
CA LEU A 36 -16.71 9.12 -10.30
C LEU A 36 -17.35 10.50 -10.17
N THR A 37 -16.57 11.58 -10.39
CA THR A 37 -17.08 12.96 -10.33
C THR A 37 -18.07 13.25 -11.45
N TYR A 38 -17.80 12.74 -12.67
CA TYR A 38 -18.68 12.91 -13.81
C TYR A 38 -19.99 12.11 -13.68
N MET A 39 -19.95 10.90 -13.12
CA MET A 39 -21.14 10.08 -12.92
C MET A 39 -21.99 10.55 -11.73
N GLY A 40 -21.35 11.06 -10.67
CA GLY A 40 -22.04 11.54 -9.46
C GLY A 40 -22.70 12.92 -9.57
N SER A 41 -22.60 13.61 -10.70
CA SER A 41 -23.16 14.96 -10.88
C SER A 41 -24.59 14.99 -11.46
N GLY A 42 -25.20 13.83 -11.74
CA GLY A 42 -26.59 13.75 -12.19
C GLY A 42 -27.59 13.83 -11.03
N ASP A 43 -28.65 14.62 -11.19
CA ASP A 43 -29.69 14.90 -10.16
C ASP A 43 -30.68 13.75 -9.92
N ASP A 44 -30.55 12.62 -10.61
CA ASP A 44 -31.48 11.49 -10.50
C ASP A 44 -31.18 10.58 -9.30
N VAL A 45 -32.22 10.17 -8.58
CA VAL A 45 -32.11 9.25 -7.42
C VAL A 45 -31.51 7.90 -7.81
N ASP A 46 -31.84 7.38 -8.99
CA ASP A 46 -31.22 6.15 -9.53
C ASP A 46 -29.72 6.34 -9.84
N SER A 47 -29.32 7.57 -10.20
CA SER A 47 -27.91 7.94 -10.37
C SER A 47 -27.17 7.94 -9.05
N ALA A 48 -27.81 8.36 -7.94
CA ALA A 48 -27.20 8.33 -6.61
C ALA A 48 -26.89 6.90 -6.14
N VAL A 49 -27.82 5.96 -6.31
CA VAL A 49 -27.60 4.55 -5.96
C VAL A 49 -26.48 3.93 -6.81
N THR A 50 -26.51 4.19 -8.12
CA THR A 50 -25.46 3.72 -9.05
C THR A 50 -24.09 4.29 -8.67
N SER A 51 -24.03 5.56 -8.28
CA SER A 51 -22.81 6.23 -7.84
C SER A 51 -22.23 5.62 -6.57
N VAL A 52 -23.07 5.24 -5.60
CA VAL A 52 -22.64 4.54 -4.37
C VAL A 52 -22.01 3.19 -4.70
N TYR A 53 -22.64 2.39 -5.58
CA TYR A 53 -22.08 1.10 -5.99
C TYR A 53 -20.77 1.24 -6.76
N LEU A 54 -20.66 2.23 -7.65
CA LEU A 54 -19.42 2.54 -8.37
C LEU A 54 -18.30 2.99 -7.44
N MET A 55 -18.61 3.83 -6.44
CA MET A 55 -17.64 4.28 -5.45
C MET A 55 -17.16 3.12 -4.57
N LEU A 56 -18.06 2.19 -4.20
CA LEU A 56 -17.70 0.98 -3.49
C LEU A 56 -16.83 0.05 -4.35
N ALA A 57 -17.17 -0.15 -5.63
CA ALA A 57 -16.38 -0.96 -6.55
C ALA A 57 -14.97 -0.36 -6.75
N ALA A 58 -14.89 0.95 -6.95
CA ALA A 58 -13.64 1.70 -7.00
C ALA A 58 -12.79 1.50 -5.74
N LEU A 59 -13.40 1.60 -4.56
CA LEU A 59 -12.73 1.40 -3.28
C LEU A 59 -12.18 -0.03 -3.15
N ILE A 60 -12.94 -1.05 -3.54
CA ILE A 60 -12.51 -2.45 -3.53
C ILE A 60 -11.31 -2.65 -4.48
N VAL A 61 -11.34 -2.06 -5.67
CA VAL A 61 -10.24 -2.12 -6.63
C VAL A 61 -8.98 -1.45 -6.05
N ILE A 62 -9.10 -0.25 -5.49
CA ILE A 62 -7.96 0.45 -4.85
C ILE A 62 -7.40 -0.40 -3.69
N ALA A 63 -8.28 -0.97 -2.86
CA ALA A 63 -7.87 -1.81 -1.75
C ALA A 63 -7.09 -3.04 -2.23
N ALA A 64 -7.57 -3.72 -3.28
CA ALA A 64 -6.89 -4.85 -3.89
C ALA A 64 -5.52 -4.44 -4.47
N LEU A 65 -5.44 -3.30 -5.15
CA LEU A 65 -4.17 -2.77 -5.68
C LEU A 65 -3.17 -2.44 -4.56
N MET A 66 -3.64 -1.99 -3.39
CA MET A 66 -2.79 -1.72 -2.22
C MET A 66 -2.26 -2.98 -1.52
N LEU A 67 -2.89 -4.15 -1.70
CA LEU A 67 -2.40 -5.39 -1.08
C LEU A 67 -1.03 -5.81 -1.64
N TRP A 68 -0.75 -5.56 -2.93
CA TRP A 68 0.54 -5.90 -3.53
C TRP A 68 1.74 -5.18 -2.88
N PRO A 69 1.77 -3.84 -2.78
CA PRO A 69 2.87 -3.14 -2.10
C PRO A 69 2.95 -3.49 -0.60
N LEU A 70 1.83 -3.73 0.08
CA LEU A 70 1.80 -4.17 1.47
C LEU A 70 2.40 -5.57 1.64
N TYR A 71 2.09 -6.51 0.75
CA TYR A 71 2.69 -7.83 0.71
C TYR A 71 4.20 -7.74 0.50
N ARG A 72 4.64 -6.85 -0.40
CA ARG A 72 6.07 -6.61 -0.63
C ARG A 72 6.75 -6.07 0.62
N LEU A 73 6.13 -5.11 1.30
CA LEU A 73 6.61 -4.53 2.56
C LEU A 73 6.73 -5.59 3.67
N TRP A 74 5.73 -6.44 3.79
CA TRP A 74 5.71 -7.57 4.72
C TRP A 74 6.85 -8.56 4.45
N ASN A 75 7.07 -8.89 3.17
CA ASN A 75 8.17 -9.77 2.76
C ASN A 75 9.55 -9.12 3.00
N THR A 76 9.68 -7.82 2.81
CA THR A 76 10.90 -7.07 3.19
C THR A 76 11.18 -7.18 4.68
N GLY A 77 10.17 -6.98 5.53
CA GLY A 77 10.33 -7.16 6.98
C GLY A 77 10.65 -8.61 7.37
N ARG A 78 10.07 -9.59 6.66
CA ARG A 78 10.36 -11.02 6.85
C ARG A 78 11.79 -11.36 6.47
N ALA A 79 12.27 -10.84 5.34
CA ALA A 79 13.64 -11.01 4.87
C ALA A 79 14.62 -10.41 5.88
N ALA A 80 14.41 -9.17 6.34
CA ALA A 80 15.23 -8.51 7.35
C ALA A 80 15.34 -9.31 8.66
N ARG A 81 14.23 -9.93 9.10
CA ARG A 81 14.22 -10.79 10.29
C ARG A 81 14.99 -12.10 10.08
N ARG A 82 14.88 -12.72 8.90
CA ARG A 82 15.59 -13.97 8.56
C ARG A 82 17.09 -13.76 8.43
N THR A 83 17.51 -12.69 7.77
CA THR A 83 18.94 -12.38 7.56
C THR A 83 19.57 -11.62 8.72
N ARG A 84 18.77 -11.19 9.72
CA ARG A 84 19.19 -10.31 10.82
C ARG A 84 19.99 -9.10 10.34
N ARG A 85 19.65 -8.61 9.15
CA ARG A 85 20.34 -7.52 8.44
C ARG A 85 19.29 -6.57 7.86
N PHE A 86 19.44 -5.29 8.14
CA PHE A 86 18.56 -4.24 7.62
C PHE A 86 19.40 -3.11 6.99
N PRO A 87 19.23 -2.80 5.70
CA PRO A 87 18.28 -3.40 4.75
C PRO A 87 18.65 -4.86 4.41
N PRO A 88 17.68 -5.69 3.97
CA PRO A 88 17.97 -7.04 3.47
C PRO A 88 18.88 -6.99 2.23
N GLU A 89 19.69 -8.03 2.04
CA GLU A 89 20.51 -8.18 0.83
C GLU A 89 19.63 -8.23 -0.42
N GLY A 90 20.08 -7.56 -1.49
CA GLY A 90 19.32 -7.41 -2.73
C GLY A 90 18.17 -6.40 -2.68
N LEU A 91 17.96 -5.72 -1.54
CA LEU A 91 17.00 -4.62 -1.48
C LEU A 91 17.63 -3.34 -1.99
N ALA A 92 17.09 -2.84 -3.08
CA ALA A 92 17.60 -1.68 -3.77
C ALA A 92 17.26 -0.41 -2.98
N VAL A 93 18.28 0.30 -2.52
CA VAL A 93 18.14 1.44 -1.59
C VAL A 93 18.17 2.76 -2.36
N ILE A 94 17.37 3.74 -1.96
CA ILE A 94 17.28 5.03 -2.67
C ILE A 94 18.35 6.02 -2.17
N ARG A 95 18.86 5.81 -0.95
CA ARG A 95 19.94 6.57 -0.32
C ARG A 95 20.93 5.61 0.32
N ASP A 96 22.17 6.05 0.42
CA ASP A 96 23.19 5.32 1.18
C ASP A 96 22.70 5.11 2.60
N THR A 97 22.56 3.84 2.99
CA THR A 97 21.95 3.49 4.27
C THR A 97 22.90 2.59 5.06
N PRO A 98 23.22 2.95 6.32
CA PRO A 98 24.06 2.12 7.16
C PRO A 98 23.38 0.79 7.46
N VAL A 99 24.09 -0.32 7.22
CA VAL A 99 23.59 -1.68 7.48
C VAL A 99 23.58 -1.92 8.98
N HIS A 100 22.38 -2.22 9.50
CA HIS A 100 22.21 -2.62 10.89
C HIS A 100 22.17 -4.15 10.96
N ARG A 101 22.90 -4.74 11.90
CA ARG A 101 22.98 -6.19 12.13
C ARG A 101 22.43 -6.57 13.51
N GLY A 102 22.02 -7.83 13.64
CA GLY A 102 21.58 -8.39 14.92
C GLY A 102 20.18 -7.91 15.34
N ASP A 103 19.97 -7.72 16.64
CA ASP A 103 18.63 -7.52 17.21
C ASP A 103 17.97 -6.21 16.75
N ALA A 104 18.77 -5.17 16.52
CA ALA A 104 18.28 -3.91 15.96
C ALA A 104 17.69 -4.07 14.54
N ALA A 105 18.24 -4.97 13.73
CA ALA A 105 17.71 -5.29 12.40
C ALA A 105 16.40 -6.08 12.48
N VAL A 106 16.30 -7.01 13.43
CA VAL A 106 15.09 -7.81 13.69
C VAL A 106 13.95 -6.91 14.17
N LEU A 107 14.23 -5.95 15.06
CA LEU A 107 13.23 -5.00 15.55
C LEU A 107 12.66 -4.15 14.40
N ARG A 108 13.54 -3.60 13.54
CA ARG A 108 13.11 -2.84 12.36
C ARG A 108 12.29 -3.68 11.39
N GLY A 109 12.71 -4.92 11.13
CA GLY A 109 11.94 -5.86 10.31
C GLY A 109 10.56 -6.17 10.90
N ARG A 110 10.44 -6.27 12.24
CA ARG A 110 9.17 -6.48 12.94
C ARG A 110 8.29 -5.24 12.89
N LEU A 111 8.83 -4.03 13.08
CA LEU A 111 8.08 -2.78 12.95
C LEU A 111 7.50 -2.63 11.54
N LEU A 112 8.27 -2.95 10.50
CA LEU A 112 7.80 -2.98 9.12
C LEU A 112 6.65 -3.98 8.89
N GLN A 113 6.73 -5.17 9.49
CA GLN A 113 5.64 -6.14 9.42
C GLN A 113 4.39 -5.66 10.17
N VAL A 114 4.54 -5.12 11.38
CA VAL A 114 3.43 -4.58 12.15
C VAL A 114 2.75 -3.45 11.37
N LEU A 115 3.53 -2.52 10.82
CA LEU A 115 3.00 -1.42 10.02
C LEU A 115 2.27 -1.94 8.77
N ALA A 116 2.87 -2.88 8.04
CA ALA A 116 2.23 -3.50 6.88
C ALA A 116 0.92 -4.22 7.26
N GLY A 117 0.90 -4.93 8.39
CA GLY A 117 -0.29 -5.62 8.89
C GLY A 117 -1.40 -4.66 9.32
N VAL A 118 -1.06 -3.59 10.05
CA VAL A 118 -2.00 -2.54 10.44
C VAL A 118 -2.58 -1.84 9.21
N MET A 119 -1.75 -1.47 8.24
CA MET A 119 -2.22 -0.87 6.99
C MET A 119 -3.11 -1.83 6.21
N ALA A 120 -2.74 -3.11 6.08
CA ALA A 120 -3.57 -4.12 5.41
C ALA A 120 -4.92 -4.31 6.10
N PHE A 121 -4.94 -4.29 7.44
CA PHE A 121 -6.17 -4.36 8.21
C PHE A 121 -7.11 -3.20 7.86
N PHE A 122 -6.63 -1.95 7.86
CA PHE A 122 -7.46 -0.80 7.49
C PHE A 122 -7.90 -0.82 6.02
N VAL A 123 -7.01 -1.23 5.11
CA VAL A 123 -7.31 -1.36 3.67
C VAL A 123 -8.44 -2.35 3.41
N ILE A 124 -8.52 -3.44 4.18
CA ILE A 124 -9.59 -4.45 4.06
C ILE A 124 -10.83 -4.04 4.84
N LEU A 125 -10.67 -3.48 6.04
CA LEU A 125 -11.78 -3.12 6.92
C LEU A 125 -12.64 -2.00 6.33
N THR A 126 -12.03 -0.98 5.72
CA THR A 126 -12.74 0.18 5.17
C THR A 126 -13.82 -0.20 4.14
N PRO A 127 -13.52 -0.95 3.06
CA PRO A 127 -14.55 -1.38 2.11
C PRO A 127 -15.57 -2.33 2.73
N LEU A 128 -15.19 -3.17 3.69
CA LEU A 128 -16.14 -4.05 4.40
C LEU A 128 -17.17 -3.26 5.20
N VAL A 129 -16.71 -2.27 5.96
CA VAL A 129 -17.59 -1.41 6.77
C VAL A 129 -18.53 -0.62 5.87
N ILE A 130 -18.01 -0.03 4.79
CA ILE A 130 -18.83 0.75 3.85
C ILE A 130 -19.84 -0.16 3.14
N ALA A 131 -19.43 -1.33 2.65
CA ALA A 131 -20.34 -2.31 2.05
C ALA A 131 -21.45 -2.74 3.03
N GLY A 132 -21.08 -2.99 4.30
CA GLY A 132 -22.04 -3.31 5.36
C GLY A 132 -23.04 -2.19 5.62
N MET A 133 -22.57 -0.93 5.70
CA MET A 133 -23.45 0.23 5.85
C MET A 133 -24.40 0.38 4.66
N VAL A 134 -23.90 0.26 3.44
CA VAL A 134 -24.71 0.33 2.20
C VAL A 134 -25.80 -0.74 2.20
N LEU A 135 -25.47 -1.97 2.59
CA LEU A 135 -26.43 -3.08 2.65
C LEU A 135 -27.51 -2.86 3.72
N VAL A 136 -27.14 -2.33 4.88
CA VAL A 136 -28.10 -1.99 5.95
C VAL A 136 -29.03 -0.86 5.51
N LEU A 137 -28.49 0.18 4.86
CA LEU A 137 -29.24 1.36 4.44
C LEU A 137 -30.23 1.07 3.29
N LEU A 138 -29.87 0.16 2.37
CA LEU A 138 -30.67 -0.22 1.20
C LEU A 138 -31.63 -1.38 1.46
N ARG A 139 -31.73 -1.88 2.70
CA ARG A 139 -32.63 -2.97 3.03
C ARG A 139 -34.08 -2.45 3.02
N PRO A 140 -34.97 -2.98 2.17
CA PRO A 140 -36.37 -2.56 2.17
C PRO A 140 -37.01 -2.98 3.51
N HIS A 141 -37.63 -2.01 4.20
CA HIS A 141 -38.46 -2.25 5.38
C HIS A 141 -39.83 -2.79 4.99
#